data_AF-A0AAW2YSS5-F1
#
_entry.id   AF-A0AAW2YSS5-F1
#
_cell.length_a   1.000
_cell.length_b   1.000
_cell.length_c   1.000
_cell.angle_alpha   90.00
_cell.angle_beta   90.00
_cell.angle_gamma   90.00
#
_symmetry.space_group_name_H-M   'P 1'
#
loop_
_entity.id
_entity.type
_entity.pdbx_description
1 polymer ?
#
loop_
_entity_poly.entity_id
_entity_poly.type
_entity_poly.pdbx_seq_one_letter_code
_entity_poly.pdbx_strand_id
1 'polypeptide(L)'
;MQENKNGSVIHVGNLMAMIRKSNDFSECQIDYDKQTIKSTVTTREGSRSLIALLCVEGEPLAVSSIKQIDERIEVSDFAWRNWAENLKYE
;
A
#
# COMPACT_ATOMS: atom_id res chain seq x y z
N MET A 1 14.40 -2.92 -11.27
CA MET A 1 13.04 -3.42 -11.02
C MET A 1 12.69 -4.46 -12.07
N GLN A 2 11.85 -5.43 -11.72
CA GLN A 2 11.29 -6.38 -12.70
C GLN A 2 9.80 -6.04 -12.90
N GLU A 3 9.38 -5.86 -14.14
CA GLU A 3 7.99 -5.62 -14.48
C GLU A 3 7.24 -6.94 -14.59
N ASN A 4 6.07 -7.02 -13.98
CA ASN A 4 5.16 -8.14 -14.17
C ASN A 4 3.72 -7.63 -14.33
N LYS A 5 2.79 -8.55 -14.63
CA LYS A 5 1.37 -8.27 -14.82
C LYS A 5 0.68 -7.59 -13.62
N ASN A 6 1.34 -7.53 -12.47
CA ASN A 6 0.83 -7.00 -11.22
C ASN A 6 1.47 -5.66 -10.78
N GLY A 7 2.46 -5.14 -11.53
CA GLY A 7 3.19 -3.90 -11.24
C GLY A 7 4.72 -4.08 -11.24
N SER A 8 5.44 -3.00 -10.93
CA SER A 8 6.91 -3.02 -10.82
C SER A 8 7.34 -3.48 -9.42
N VAL A 9 8.13 -4.57 -9.35
CA VAL A 9 8.72 -5.05 -8.09
C VAL A 9 10.07 -4.38 -7.87
N ILE A 10 10.26 -3.86 -6.66
CA ILE A 10 11.47 -3.23 -6.15
C ILE A 10 12.19 -4.26 -5.28
N HIS A 11 13.50 -4.42 -5.50
CA HIS A 11 14.35 -5.25 -4.65
C HIS A 11 15.34 -4.36 -3.91
N VAL A 12 15.40 -4.48 -2.58
CA VAL A 12 16.37 -3.79 -1.72
C VAL A 12 17.02 -4.84 -0.82
N GLY A 13 18.16 -5.40 -1.26
CA GLY A 13 18.72 -6.59 -0.62
C GLY A 13 17.74 -7.76 -0.66
N ASN A 14 17.41 -8.32 0.51
CA ASN A 14 16.42 -9.40 0.66
C ASN A 14 14.97 -8.90 0.75
N LEU A 15 14.76 -7.59 0.74
CA LEU A 15 13.44 -6.98 0.75
C LEU A 15 12.86 -6.95 -0.68
N MET A 16 11.66 -7.46 -0.84
CA MET A 16 10.84 -7.26 -2.02
C MET A 16 9.72 -6.27 -1.69
N ALA A 17 9.52 -5.29 -2.56
CA ALA A 17 8.46 -4.32 -2.41
C ALA A 17 7.68 -4.07 -3.71
N MET A 18 6.41 -3.70 -3.58
CA MET A 18 5.54 -3.33 -4.70
C MET A 18 4.61 -2.20 -4.28
N ILE A 19 4.40 -1.25 -5.19
CA ILE A 19 3.41 -0.20 -5.02
C ILE A 19 2.09 -0.63 -5.67
N ARG A 20 0.99 -0.42 -4.95
CA ARG A 20 -0.38 -0.57 -5.45
C ARG A 20 -1.07 0.77 -5.29
N LYS A 21 -1.78 1.22 -6.33
CA LYS A 21 -2.49 2.50 -6.34
C LYS A 21 -3.88 2.32 -6.91
N SER A 22 -4.83 3.13 -6.44
CA SER A 22 -6.11 3.32 -7.11
C SER A 22 -5.89 4.01 -8.46
N ASN A 23 -6.89 3.91 -9.34
CA ASN A 23 -6.75 4.30 -10.75
C ASN A 23 -6.65 5.82 -10.97
N ASP A 24 -6.94 6.62 -9.96
CA ASP A 24 -6.91 8.09 -9.97
C ASP A 24 -5.51 8.69 -9.74
N PHE A 25 -4.54 7.86 -9.37
CA PHE A 25 -3.14 8.27 -9.30
C PHE A 25 -2.52 8.34 -10.69
N SER A 26 -1.69 9.36 -10.92
CA SER A 26 -0.83 9.45 -12.10
C SER A 26 0.10 8.23 -12.19
N GLU A 27 0.70 8.03 -13.36
CA GLU A 27 1.75 7.04 -13.51
C GLU A 27 2.93 7.35 -12.58
N CYS A 28 3.56 6.31 -12.04
CA CYS A 28 4.67 6.47 -11.11
C CYS A 28 5.93 6.85 -11.88
N GLN A 29 6.56 7.96 -11.50
CA GLN A 29 7.87 8.38 -11.96
C GLN A 29 8.94 7.86 -10.99
N ILE A 30 9.95 7.18 -11.53
CA ILE A 30 11.04 6.60 -10.75
C ILE A 30 12.31 7.41 -11.00
N ASP A 31 12.93 7.92 -9.94
CA ASP A 31 14.25 8.55 -9.96
C ASP A 31 15.24 7.56 -9.32
N TYR A 32 16.06 6.92 -10.15
CA TYR A 32 16.99 5.87 -9.73
C TYR A 32 18.18 6.43 -8.94
N ASP A 33 18.67 7.62 -9.30
CA ASP A 33 19.81 8.24 -8.63
C ASP A 33 19.44 8.65 -7.21
N LYS A 34 18.22 9.17 -7.03
CA LYS A 34 17.72 9.58 -5.71
C LYS A 34 16.97 8.47 -4.97
N GLN A 35 16.78 7.31 -5.60
CA GLN A 35 16.00 6.20 -5.06
C GLN A 35 14.60 6.63 -4.63
N THR A 36 13.93 7.46 -5.44
CA THR A 36 12.57 7.97 -5.15
C THR A 36 11.54 7.50 -6.16
N ILE A 37 10.30 7.33 -5.70
CA ILE A 37 9.14 7.06 -6.54
C ILE A 37 8.12 8.16 -6.28
N LYS A 38 7.61 8.78 -7.34
CA LYS A 38 6.68 9.91 -7.29
C LYS A 38 5.43 9.60 -8.08
N SER A 39 4.27 9.94 -7.52
CA SER A 39 2.98 9.91 -8.20
C SER A 39 2.11 11.02 -7.61
N THR A 40 1.16 11.51 -8.40
CA THR A 40 0.27 12.60 -8.02
C THR A 40 -1.17 12.12 -8.07
N VAL A 41 -1.98 12.57 -7.12
CA VAL A 41 -3.44 12.37 -7.10
C VAL A 41 -4.12 13.70 -6.86
N THR A 42 -5.24 13.93 -7.55
CA THR A 42 -6.11 15.09 -7.29
C THR A 42 -7.37 14.59 -6.62
N THR A 43 -7.58 14.98 -5.37
CA THR A 43 -8.74 14.58 -4.59
C THR A 43 -9.84 15.63 -4.64
N ARG A 44 -11.04 15.25 -4.21
CA ARG A 44 -12.18 16.15 -3.95
C ARG A 44 -12.89 15.75 -2.67
N GLU A 45 -13.80 16.59 -2.20
CA GLU A 45 -14.66 16.24 -1.06
C GLU A 45 -15.37 14.90 -1.31
N GLY A 46 -15.37 14.03 -0.30
CA GLY A 46 -15.96 12.69 -0.36
C GLY A 46 -15.23 11.67 -1.25
N SER A 47 -14.14 12.05 -1.92
CA SER A 47 -13.32 11.08 -2.66
C SER A 47 -12.44 10.24 -1.73
N ARG A 48 -12.09 9.04 -2.20
CA ARG A 48 -11.22 8.11 -1.50
C ARG A 48 -10.21 7.54 -2.49
N SER A 49 -8.94 7.72 -2.16
CA SER A 49 -7.80 7.32 -2.99
C SER A 49 -6.88 6.48 -2.11
N LEU A 50 -6.36 5.37 -2.63
CA LEU A 50 -5.51 4.45 -1.88
C LEU A 50 -4.20 4.23 -2.62
N ILE A 51 -3.10 4.43 -1.90
CA ILE A 51 -1.77 3.97 -2.29
C ILE A 51 -1.21 3.10 -1.17
N ALA A 52 -0.59 1.98 -1.54
CA ALA A 52 -0.02 1.02 -0.61
C ALA A 52 1.37 0.61 -1.08
N LEU A 53 2.30 0.54 -0.13
CA LEU A 53 3.61 -0.07 -0.30
C LEU A 53 3.59 -1.44 0.38
N LEU A 54 3.59 -2.51 -0.41
CA LEU A 54 3.67 -3.88 0.09
C LEU A 54 5.14 -4.23 0.19
N CYS A 55 5.58 -4.72 1.34
CA CYS A 55 6.95 -5.11 1.60
C CYS A 55 6.98 -6.50 2.25
N VAL A 56 7.94 -7.32 1.84
CA VAL A 56 8.23 -8.61 2.47
C VAL A 56 9.72 -8.88 2.44
N GLU A 57 10.24 -9.48 3.50
CA GLU A 57 11.64 -9.89 3.59
C GLU A 57 11.72 -11.42 3.65
N GLY A 58 12.58 -12.02 2.83
CA GLY A 58 12.85 -13.47 2.87
C GLY A 58 11.72 -14.39 2.39
N GLU A 59 10.54 -13.86 2.10
CA GLU A 59 9.35 -14.61 1.69
C GLU A 59 8.77 -14.09 0.37
N PRO A 60 7.99 -14.88 -0.39
CA PRO A 60 7.31 -14.42 -1.59
C PRO A 60 6.35 -13.26 -1.32
N LEU A 61 6.34 -12.25 -2.20
CA LEU A 61 5.42 -11.12 -2.07
C LEU A 61 3.99 -11.56 -2.41
N ALA A 62 3.14 -11.66 -1.40
CA ALA A 62 1.71 -11.93 -1.56
C ALA A 62 1.01 -10.67 -2.12
N VAL A 63 0.68 -10.71 -3.41
CA VAL A 63 0.12 -9.55 -4.11
C VAL A 63 -1.40 -9.48 -3.95
N SER A 64 -1.87 -8.70 -2.97
CA SER A 64 -3.31 -8.43 -2.78
C SER A 64 -3.84 -7.36 -3.74
N SER A 65 -5.10 -7.48 -4.18
CA SER A 65 -5.76 -6.41 -4.94
C SER A 65 -5.92 -5.14 -4.11
N ILE A 66 -6.05 -3.99 -4.77
CA ILE A 66 -6.25 -2.71 -4.07
C ILE A 66 -7.52 -2.75 -3.18
N LYS A 67 -8.57 -3.44 -3.64
CA LYS A 67 -9.81 -3.65 -2.88
C LYS A 67 -9.59 -4.49 -1.62
N GLN A 68 -8.83 -5.58 -1.70
CA GLN A 68 -8.53 -6.40 -0.52
C GLN A 68 -7.65 -5.68 0.50
N ILE A 69 -6.70 -4.86 0.03
CA ILE A 69 -5.88 -4.01 0.91
C ILE A 69 -6.80 -3.03 1.64
N ASP A 70 -7.71 -2.42 0.90
CA ASP A 70 -8.69 -1.50 1.43
C ASP A 70 -9.59 -2.11 2.52
N GLU A 71 -10.17 -3.27 2.23
CA GLU A 71 -10.99 -4.03 3.18
C GLU A 71 -10.20 -4.37 4.46
N ARG A 72 -8.91 -4.70 4.34
CA ARG A 72 -8.06 -4.97 5.52
C ARG A 72 -7.81 -3.74 6.38
N ILE A 73 -7.76 -2.55 5.80
CA ILE A 73 -7.66 -1.29 6.56
C ILE A 73 -8.92 -1.12 7.40
N GLU A 74 -10.11 -1.31 6.81
CA GLU A 74 -11.39 -1.21 7.53
C GLU A 74 -11.50 -2.26 8.65
N VAL A 75 -11.09 -3.51 8.40
CA VAL A 75 -11.06 -4.56 9.42
C VAL A 75 -10.12 -4.19 10.58
N SER A 76 -8.96 -3.60 10.26
CA SER A 76 -7.99 -3.17 11.27
C SER A 76 -8.54 -2.02 12.11
N ASP A 77 -9.12 -0.99 11.48
CA ASP A 77 -9.79 0.13 12.17
C ASP A 77 -10.87 -0.39 13.12
N PHE A 78 -11.75 -1.28 12.64
CA PHE A 78 -12.79 -1.90 13.47
C PHE A 78 -12.19 -2.64 14.68
N ALA A 79 -11.17 -3.46 14.47
CA ALA A 79 -10.54 -4.23 15.55
C ALA A 79 -9.93 -3.32 16.62
N TRP A 80 -9.24 -2.24 16.20
CA TRP A 80 -8.65 -1.26 17.11
C TRP A 80 -9.70 -0.48 17.89
N ARG A 81 -10.78 -0.03 17.23
CA ARG A 81 -11.89 0.65 17.92
C ARG A 81 -12.56 -0.26 18.93
N ASN A 82 -12.89 -1.49 18.54
CA ASN A 82 -13.49 -2.46 19.44
C ASN A 82 -12.59 -2.74 20.64
N TRP A 83 -11.28 -2.88 20.45
CA TRP A 83 -10.34 -3.03 21.56
C TRP A 83 -10.37 -1.81 22.50
N ALA A 84 -10.31 -0.59 21.94
CA ALA A 84 -10.28 0.64 22.72
C ALA A 84 -11.56 0.88 23.52
N GLU A 85 -12.74 0.63 22.93
CA GLU A 85 -14.05 0.81 23.57
C GLU A 85 -14.30 -0.19 24.71
N ASN A 86 -13.63 -1.34 24.68
CA ASN A 86 -13.77 -2.39 25.69
C ASN A 86 -12.65 -2.38 26.75
N LEU A 87 -11.74 -1.41 26.72
CA LEU A 87 -10.75 -1.22 27.79
C LEU A 87 -11.44 -0.80 29.08
N LYS A 88 -11.35 -1.64 30.11
CA LYS A 88 -11.75 -1.31 31.48
C LYS A 88 -10.49 -1.16 32.33
N TYR A 89 -10.41 -0.05 33.05
CA TYR A 89 -9.38 0.19 34.06
C TYR A 89 -10.04 -0.06 35.41
N GLU A 90 -9.56 -1.07 36.13
CA GLU A 90 -9.92 -1.28 37.54
C GLU A 90 -9.23 -0.26 38.45
#